data_AF-A0A6A4CQ50-F1
#
_entry.id   AF-A0A6A4CQ50-F1
#
_cell.length_a   1.000
_cell.length_b   1.000
_cell.length_c   1.000
_cell.angle_alpha   90.00
_cell.angle_beta   90.00
_cell.angle_gamma   90.00
#
_symmetry.space_group_name_H-M   'P 1'
#
loop_
_entity.id
_entity.type
_entity.pdbx_description
1 polymer ?
#
loop_
_entity_poly.entity_id
_entity_poly.type
_entity_poly.pdbx_seq_one_letter_code
_entity_poly.pdbx_strand_id
1 'polypeptide(L)'
;MGPLPAPLKLQVITELSRYLGLQVGSVPDADYTWQVARTQLTARLALASRKTLTVDQRSSLAMTIIIPKLIYIGRHQWPTRTTISAFQKMITSFVWYGRFTSEDMRGRAWLNSEVAALPRAQGGLAIPDLKVELLALAAVTVNHWAVDASPNLQVVADVLAGSASSCDAPMVYVTPRHTIPSAQGKRLRDTLWDTGVLVCNAFGGVAPTPAKAEMVAALSCILYFRGPLVTKWRGRRLGVNTHGLQGSVCRMYTSVESAAYGHFCS
;
A
#
# COMPACT_ATOMS: atom_id res chain seq x y z
N MET A 1 11.22 32.97 21.00
CA MET A 1 12.15 31.86 20.75
C MET A 1 13.57 32.40 20.86
N GLY A 2 14.43 31.76 21.65
CA GLY A 2 15.84 32.18 21.77
C GLY A 2 16.62 31.96 20.47
N PRO A 3 17.79 32.59 20.30
CA PRO A 3 18.65 32.37 19.14
C PRO A 3 19.10 30.90 19.11
N LEU A 4 19.12 30.31 17.92
CA LEU A 4 19.63 28.96 17.72
C LEU A 4 21.12 28.88 18.12
N PRO A 5 21.56 27.80 18.78
CA PRO A 5 22.97 27.65 19.12
C PRO A 5 23.81 27.54 17.84
N ALA A 6 24.92 28.28 17.78
CA ALA A 6 25.85 28.19 16.66
C ALA A 6 26.34 26.73 16.50
N PRO A 7 26.43 26.18 15.27
CA PRO A 7 26.34 26.86 13.96
C PRO A 7 24.95 26.82 13.30
N LEU A 8 23.89 26.47 14.03
CA LEU A 8 22.56 26.26 13.44
C LEU A 8 21.95 27.59 12.99
N LYS A 9 21.49 27.63 11.74
CA LYS A 9 20.77 28.76 11.16
C LYS A 9 19.40 28.30 10.69
N LEU A 10 18.37 29.11 10.94
CA LEU A 10 17.05 28.91 10.33
C LEU A 10 17.15 29.20 8.84
N GLN A 11 16.71 28.25 8.03
CA GLN A 11 16.58 28.45 6.60
C GLN A 11 15.38 29.34 6.31
N VAL A 12 15.47 30.14 5.25
CA VAL A 12 14.37 31.02 4.81
C VAL A 12 13.18 30.14 4.39
N ILE A 13 11.97 30.55 4.77
CA ILE A 13 10.72 29.78 4.57
C ILE A 13 10.51 29.34 3.11
N THR A 14 10.99 30.15 2.16
CA THR A 14 10.86 29.95 0.72
C THR A 14 11.92 29.03 0.11
N GLU A 15 12.95 28.65 0.85
CA GLU A 15 14.02 27.81 0.33
C GLU A 15 13.75 26.32 0.57
N LEU A 16 14.05 25.51 -0.44
CA LEU A 16 14.06 24.06 -0.33
C LEU A 16 15.45 23.57 0.10
N SER A 17 15.46 22.59 0.99
CA SER A 17 16.65 21.86 1.40
C SER A 17 16.52 20.39 1.04
N ARG A 18 17.68 19.71 0.96
CA ARG A 18 17.73 18.28 0.68
C ARG A 18 17.97 17.48 1.95
N TYR A 19 17.05 16.58 2.27
CA TYR A 19 17.20 15.63 3.37
C TYR A 19 16.98 14.21 2.86
N LEU A 20 17.96 13.33 3.07
CA LEU A 20 17.91 11.92 2.63
C LEU A 20 17.49 11.73 1.16
N GLY A 21 17.86 12.69 0.31
CA GLY A 21 17.53 12.65 -1.11
C GLY A 21 16.17 13.23 -1.51
N LEU A 22 15.36 13.67 -0.56
CA LEU A 22 14.06 14.32 -0.75
C LEU A 22 14.20 15.83 -0.58
N GLN A 23 13.27 16.57 -1.17
CA GLN A 23 13.21 18.02 -1.05
C GLN A 23 12.24 18.37 0.08
N VAL A 24 12.71 19.15 1.04
CA VAL A 24 11.98 19.56 2.25
C VAL A 24 12.08 21.07 2.42
N GLY A 25 10.97 21.69 2.78
CA GLY A 25 10.86 23.12 3.01
C GLY A 25 9.42 23.50 3.30
N SER A 26 9.18 24.78 3.61
CA SER A 26 7.85 25.26 4.03
C SER A 26 6.82 25.30 2.89
N VAL A 27 7.30 25.33 1.64
CA VAL A 27 6.47 25.18 0.44
C VAL A 27 6.87 23.86 -0.23
N PRO A 28 6.24 22.73 0.14
CA PRO A 28 6.57 21.44 -0.46
C PRO A 28 6.09 21.40 -1.92
N ASP A 29 7.01 21.50 -2.87
CA ASP A 29 6.72 21.12 -4.27
C ASP A 29 6.81 19.59 -4.38
N ALA A 30 5.65 18.95 -4.22
CA ALA A 30 5.56 17.50 -4.33
C ALA A 30 5.99 17.02 -5.73
N ASP A 31 5.67 17.73 -6.79
CA ASP A 31 6.02 17.26 -8.14
C ASP A 31 7.53 17.34 -8.38
N TYR A 32 8.22 18.28 -7.76
CA TYR A 32 9.68 18.44 -7.91
C TYR A 32 10.47 17.21 -7.45
N THR A 33 10.15 16.58 -6.32
CA THR A 33 10.84 15.35 -5.87
C THR A 33 10.68 14.22 -6.88
N TRP A 34 9.49 14.05 -7.46
CA TRP A 34 9.23 13.07 -8.50
C TRP A 34 9.95 13.40 -9.81
N GLN A 35 10.06 14.68 -10.19
CA GLN A 35 10.84 15.13 -11.34
C GLN A 35 12.35 14.84 -11.15
N VAL A 36 12.90 15.09 -9.97
CA VAL A 36 14.30 14.76 -9.66
C VAL A 36 14.53 13.26 -9.77
N ALA A 37 13.59 12.44 -9.29
CA ALA A 37 13.66 10.99 -9.42
C ALA A 37 13.65 10.53 -10.88
N ARG A 38 12.80 11.16 -11.70
CA ARG A 38 12.76 10.95 -13.15
C ARG A 38 14.14 11.17 -13.76
N THR A 39 14.76 12.33 -13.50
CA THR A 39 16.08 12.68 -14.03
C THR A 39 17.16 11.69 -13.60
N GLN A 40 17.17 11.29 -12.32
CA GLN A 40 18.12 10.31 -11.79
C GLN A 40 17.96 8.93 -12.45
N LEU A 41 16.72 8.47 -12.62
CA LEU A 41 16.43 7.19 -13.28
C LEU A 41 16.78 7.25 -14.75
N THR A 42 16.44 8.32 -15.47
CA THR A 42 16.83 8.50 -16.88
C THR A 42 18.35 8.41 -17.05
N ALA A 43 19.13 9.11 -16.23
CA ALA A 43 20.59 9.05 -16.28
C ALA A 43 21.14 7.64 -15.99
N ARG A 44 20.64 6.99 -14.93
CA ARG A 44 21.09 5.65 -14.53
C ARG A 44 20.75 4.58 -15.57
N LEU A 45 19.55 4.66 -16.15
CA LEU A 45 19.07 3.69 -17.13
C LEU A 45 19.69 3.93 -18.51
N ALA A 46 20.05 5.16 -18.87
CA ALA A 46 20.82 5.41 -20.09
C ALA A 46 22.16 4.66 -20.10
N LEU A 47 22.83 4.59 -18.93
CA LEU A 47 24.05 3.80 -18.77
C LEU A 47 23.76 2.29 -18.81
N ALA A 48 22.67 1.83 -18.19
CA ALA A 48 22.28 0.42 -18.20
C ALA A 48 21.93 -0.07 -19.62
N SER A 49 21.16 0.71 -20.38
CA SER A 49 20.74 0.39 -21.75
C SER A 49 21.88 0.24 -22.74
N ARG A 50 23.05 0.87 -22.49
CA ARG A 50 24.24 0.71 -23.33
C ARG A 50 24.87 -0.68 -23.24
N LYS A 51 24.60 -1.44 -22.16
CA LYS A 51 25.23 -2.75 -21.91
C LYS A 51 24.48 -3.94 -22.51
N THR A 52 23.67 -3.72 -23.55
CA THR A 52 22.80 -4.71 -24.24
C THR A 52 21.87 -5.47 -23.28
N LEU A 53 20.60 -5.08 -23.28
CA LEU A 53 19.59 -5.71 -22.43
C LEU A 53 18.44 -6.22 -23.29
N THR A 54 18.14 -7.51 -23.24
CA THR A 54 16.89 -8.08 -23.77
C THR A 54 15.68 -7.50 -23.06
N VAL A 55 14.47 -7.68 -23.60
CA VAL A 55 13.22 -7.24 -22.93
C VAL A 55 13.14 -7.82 -21.51
N ASP A 56 13.49 -9.09 -21.33
CA ASP A 56 13.48 -9.76 -20.02
C ASP A 56 14.50 -9.18 -19.02
N GLN A 57 15.71 -8.86 -19.50
CA GLN A 57 16.71 -8.19 -18.65
C GLN A 57 16.25 -6.78 -18.26
N ARG A 58 15.58 -6.05 -19.17
CA ARG A 58 15.02 -4.74 -18.88
C ARG A 58 13.84 -4.80 -17.90
N SER A 59 12.97 -5.80 -17.99
CA SER A 59 11.90 -5.97 -16.99
C SER A 59 12.47 -6.30 -15.61
N SER A 60 13.53 -7.12 -15.55
CA SER A 60 14.27 -7.36 -14.30
C SER A 60 14.86 -6.07 -13.73
N LEU A 61 15.51 -5.25 -14.56
CA LEU A 61 16.07 -3.97 -14.11
C LEU A 61 14.99 -2.98 -13.68
N ALA A 62 13.82 -3.00 -14.30
CA ALA A 62 12.69 -2.19 -13.86
C ALA A 62 12.27 -2.57 -12.43
N MET A 63 12.16 -3.88 -12.14
CA MET A 63 11.87 -4.37 -10.79
C MET A 63 12.97 -4.06 -9.78
N THR A 64 14.25 -4.11 -10.15
CA THR A 64 15.36 -3.97 -9.20
C THR A 64 15.87 -2.54 -9.02
N ILE A 65 15.63 -1.65 -9.98
CA ILE A 65 16.16 -0.27 -9.96
C ILE A 65 15.03 0.74 -9.89
N ILE A 66 14.03 0.61 -10.78
CA ILE A 66 12.99 1.64 -10.93
C ILE A 66 12.04 1.57 -9.74
N ILE A 67 11.43 0.41 -9.50
CA ILE A 67 10.43 0.24 -8.44
C ILE A 67 10.98 0.61 -7.06
N PRO A 68 12.15 0.14 -6.60
CA PRO A 68 12.65 0.49 -5.27
C PRO A 68 12.85 2.00 -5.10
N LYS A 69 13.31 2.69 -6.15
CA LYS A 69 13.48 4.15 -6.12
C LYS A 69 12.13 4.88 -6.00
N LEU A 70 11.13 4.46 -6.78
CA LEU A 70 9.80 5.09 -6.77
C LEU A 70 9.05 4.78 -5.48
N ILE A 71 9.15 3.56 -4.95
CA ILE A 71 8.57 3.15 -3.67
C ILE A 71 9.23 3.89 -2.50
N TYR A 72 10.55 4.08 -2.53
CA TYR A 72 11.23 4.91 -1.53
C TYR A 72 10.66 6.32 -1.49
N ILE A 73 10.46 6.96 -2.64
CA ILE A 73 9.87 8.31 -2.69
C ILE A 73 8.41 8.26 -2.24
N GLY A 74 7.62 7.30 -2.74
CA GLY A 74 6.22 7.14 -2.39
C GLY A 74 5.97 6.97 -0.89
N ARG A 75 6.90 6.36 -0.14
CA ARG A 75 6.84 6.28 1.33
C ARG A 75 6.85 7.63 2.02
N HIS A 76 7.56 8.61 1.46
CA HIS A 76 7.76 9.91 2.07
C HIS A 76 6.88 10.99 1.43
N GLN A 77 6.50 10.80 0.18
CA GLN A 77 5.75 11.75 -0.58
C GLN A 77 4.86 11.03 -1.59
N TRP A 78 3.58 10.90 -1.23
CA TRP A 78 2.63 10.11 -2.00
C TRP A 78 2.40 10.68 -3.41
N PRO A 79 2.40 9.86 -4.48
CA PRO A 79 2.26 10.36 -5.84
C PRO A 79 0.80 10.66 -6.22
N THR A 80 0.63 11.63 -7.12
CA THR A 80 -0.64 11.87 -7.80
C THR A 80 -0.91 10.82 -8.89
N ARG A 81 -2.17 10.68 -9.31
CA ARG A 81 -2.56 9.75 -10.39
C ARG A 81 -1.85 10.04 -11.71
N THR A 82 -1.65 11.32 -12.03
CA THR A 82 -0.93 11.77 -13.22
C THR A 82 0.53 11.32 -13.17
N THR A 83 1.18 11.46 -12.02
CA THR A 83 2.54 10.98 -11.77
C THR A 83 2.65 9.47 -11.94
N ILE A 84 1.73 8.70 -11.37
CA ILE A 84 1.72 7.23 -11.51
C ILE A 84 1.59 6.83 -12.98
N SER A 85 0.64 7.42 -13.72
CA SER A 85 0.45 7.12 -15.14
C SER A 85 1.68 7.48 -15.97
N ALA A 86 2.31 8.63 -15.69
CA ALA A 86 3.53 9.05 -16.38
C ALA A 86 4.66 8.05 -16.14
N PHE A 87 4.93 7.67 -14.89
CA PHE A 87 5.97 6.69 -14.57
C PHE A 87 5.66 5.28 -15.10
N GLN A 88 4.40 4.84 -15.08
CA GLN A 88 4.01 3.56 -15.67
C GLN A 88 4.28 3.54 -17.18
N LYS A 89 3.98 4.66 -17.89
CA LYS A 89 4.33 4.82 -19.30
C LYS A 89 5.85 4.73 -19.50
N MET A 90 6.64 5.41 -18.66
CA MET A 90 8.11 5.38 -18.72
C MET A 90 8.70 3.98 -18.45
N ILE A 91 8.17 3.24 -17.47
CA ILE A 91 8.55 1.84 -17.17
C ILE A 91 8.30 0.98 -18.41
N THR A 92 7.10 1.09 -18.97
CA THR A 92 6.70 0.33 -20.16
C THR A 92 7.58 0.67 -21.36
N SER A 93 7.85 1.96 -21.59
CA SER A 93 8.78 2.43 -22.63
C SER A 93 10.19 1.88 -22.44
N PHE A 94 10.69 1.83 -21.21
CA PHE A 94 12.00 1.29 -20.91
C PHE A 94 12.06 -0.22 -21.19
N VAL A 95 11.07 -0.98 -20.75
CA VAL A 95 11.05 -2.43 -20.98
C VAL A 95 10.97 -2.77 -22.46
N TRP A 96 10.12 -2.10 -23.24
CA TRP A 96 9.96 -2.40 -24.66
C TRP A 96 11.06 -1.81 -25.53
N TYR A 97 11.49 -0.57 -25.28
CA TYR A 97 12.32 0.20 -26.20
C TYR A 97 13.69 0.60 -25.63
N GLY A 98 13.99 0.21 -24.39
CA GLY A 98 15.26 0.54 -23.74
C GLY A 98 15.43 2.02 -23.38
N ARG A 99 14.35 2.81 -23.43
CA ARG A 99 14.36 4.25 -23.12
C ARG A 99 13.35 4.59 -22.03
N PHE A 100 13.83 5.18 -20.95
CA PHE A 100 12.99 5.64 -19.85
C PHE A 100 12.49 7.07 -20.10
N THR A 101 11.38 7.17 -20.84
CA THR A 101 10.75 8.44 -21.22
C THR A 101 9.25 8.28 -21.47
N SER A 102 8.52 9.39 -21.33
CA SER A 102 7.07 9.50 -21.58
C SER A 102 6.73 9.84 -23.03
N GLU A 103 7.74 10.13 -23.85
CA GLU A 103 7.56 10.36 -25.29
C GLU A 103 7.06 9.11 -26.00
N ASP A 104 6.33 9.31 -27.09
CA ASP A 104 5.82 8.22 -27.91
C ASP A 104 6.97 7.56 -28.68
N MET A 105 7.14 6.26 -28.46
CA MET A 105 8.19 5.48 -29.09
C MET A 105 7.68 4.84 -30.38
N ARG A 106 8.51 4.91 -31.43
CA ARG A 106 8.28 4.16 -32.67
C ARG A 106 8.60 2.68 -32.41
N GLY A 107 7.58 1.84 -32.42
CA GLY A 107 7.67 0.41 -32.19
C GLY A 107 6.37 -0.14 -31.60
N ARG A 108 6.24 -1.47 -31.52
CA ARG A 108 5.07 -2.14 -30.95
C ARG A 108 5.53 -3.09 -29.85
N ALA A 109 4.90 -2.99 -28.69
CA ALA A 109 4.93 -4.05 -27.68
C ALA A 109 4.36 -5.32 -28.29
N TRP A 110 5.15 -6.40 -28.29
CA TRP A 110 4.81 -7.65 -28.98
C TRP A 110 3.97 -8.60 -28.11
N LEU A 111 3.79 -8.27 -26.82
CA LEU A 111 2.88 -8.94 -25.90
C LEU A 111 1.82 -7.96 -25.39
N ASN A 112 0.63 -8.49 -25.12
CA ASN A 112 -0.42 -7.77 -24.39
C ASN A 112 0.09 -7.39 -22.99
N SER A 113 -0.26 -6.20 -22.50
CA SER A 113 0.12 -5.72 -21.18
C SER A 113 -0.25 -6.68 -20.04
N GLU A 114 -1.39 -7.37 -20.15
CA GLU A 114 -1.85 -8.34 -19.15
C GLU A 114 -0.91 -9.54 -19.09
N VAL A 115 -0.59 -10.13 -20.25
CA VAL A 115 0.33 -11.26 -20.35
C VAL A 115 1.75 -10.84 -19.94
N ALA A 116 2.19 -9.65 -20.31
CA ALA A 116 3.51 -9.14 -19.98
C ALA A 116 3.68 -8.88 -18.46
N ALA A 117 2.60 -8.53 -17.76
CA ALA A 117 2.60 -8.33 -16.31
C ALA A 117 2.57 -9.65 -15.51
N LEU A 118 2.18 -10.78 -16.11
CA LEU A 118 2.15 -12.07 -15.42
C LEU A 118 3.54 -12.47 -14.90
N PRO A 119 3.61 -13.22 -13.78
CA PRO A 119 4.85 -13.82 -13.31
C PRO A 119 5.53 -14.66 -14.39
N ARG A 120 6.87 -14.71 -14.37
CA ARG A 120 7.67 -15.52 -15.31
C ARG A 120 7.30 -16.99 -15.28
N ALA A 121 7.00 -17.54 -14.11
CA ALA A 121 6.54 -18.91 -13.93
C ALA A 121 5.21 -19.21 -14.63
N GLN A 122 4.43 -18.19 -14.99
CA GLN A 122 3.15 -18.28 -15.69
C GLN A 122 3.26 -17.84 -17.17
N GLY A 123 4.48 -17.76 -17.71
CA GLY A 123 4.73 -17.39 -19.12
C GLY A 123 4.73 -15.88 -19.40
N GLY A 124 4.68 -15.03 -18.36
CA GLY A 124 4.80 -13.58 -18.50
C GLY A 124 6.23 -13.05 -18.39
N LEU A 125 6.38 -11.72 -18.46
CA LEU A 125 7.67 -11.03 -18.34
C LEU A 125 7.87 -10.39 -16.96
N ALA A 126 6.89 -10.51 -16.06
CA ALA A 126 6.80 -9.85 -14.77
C ALA A 126 7.13 -8.35 -14.87
N ILE A 127 6.55 -7.66 -15.86
CA ILE A 127 6.70 -6.21 -15.97
C ILE A 127 6.03 -5.57 -14.75
N PRO A 128 6.74 -4.68 -14.02
CA PRO A 128 6.16 -4.02 -12.86
C PRO A 128 4.94 -3.17 -13.17
N ASP A 129 3.97 -3.22 -12.27
CA ASP A 129 2.87 -2.26 -12.17
C ASP A 129 3.09 -1.37 -10.95
N LEU A 130 3.51 -0.12 -11.19
CA LEU A 130 3.79 0.86 -10.13
C LEU A 130 2.59 1.11 -9.22
N LYS A 131 1.37 1.09 -9.78
CA LYS A 131 0.16 1.30 -8.98
C LYS A 131 -0.04 0.15 -8.01
N VAL A 132 0.14 -1.09 -8.46
CA VAL A 132 0.03 -2.27 -7.60
C VAL A 132 1.09 -2.27 -6.51
N GLU A 133 2.33 -1.92 -6.85
CA GLU A 133 3.43 -1.81 -5.87
C GLU A 133 3.16 -0.73 -4.82
N LEU A 134 2.62 0.43 -5.23
CA LEU A 134 2.22 1.49 -4.30
C LEU A 134 1.04 1.04 -3.41
N LEU A 135 0.03 0.35 -3.96
CA LEU A 135 -1.07 -0.20 -3.16
C LEU A 135 -0.56 -1.21 -2.13
N ALA A 136 0.37 -2.09 -2.52
CA ALA A 136 1.00 -3.04 -1.62
C ALA A 136 1.81 -2.33 -0.52
N LEU A 137 2.59 -1.30 -0.88
CA LEU A 137 3.31 -0.46 0.07
C LEU A 137 2.36 0.16 1.11
N ALA A 138 1.25 0.74 0.65
CA ALA A 138 0.26 1.37 1.52
C ALA A 138 -0.33 0.36 2.51
N ALA A 139 -0.76 -0.79 2.00
CA ALA A 139 -1.34 -1.85 2.83
C ALA A 139 -0.35 -2.36 3.89
N VAL A 140 0.89 -2.66 3.49
CA VAL A 140 1.92 -3.13 4.44
C VAL A 140 2.22 -2.09 5.50
N THR A 141 2.30 -0.81 5.11
CA THR A 141 2.61 0.29 6.04
C THR A 141 1.49 0.49 7.05
N VAL A 142 0.24 0.55 6.59
CA VAL A 142 -0.93 0.70 7.46
C VAL A 142 -1.10 -0.52 8.37
N ASN A 143 -0.93 -1.73 7.84
CA ASN A 143 -1.00 -2.95 8.64
C ASN A 143 0.06 -2.96 9.75
N HIS A 144 1.30 -2.55 9.44
CA HIS A 144 2.34 -2.42 10.45
C HIS A 144 1.99 -1.38 11.52
N TRP A 145 1.40 -0.23 11.13
CA TRP A 145 0.93 0.75 12.10
C TRP A 145 -0.24 0.22 12.95
N ALA A 146 -1.10 -0.61 12.39
CA ALA A 146 -2.22 -1.19 13.13
C ALA A 146 -1.76 -2.27 14.13
N VAL A 147 -0.80 -3.11 13.75
CA VAL A 147 -0.42 -4.31 14.52
C VAL A 147 0.75 -4.04 15.48
N ASP A 148 1.78 -3.32 15.04
CA ASP A 148 3.07 -3.25 15.74
C ASP A 148 3.44 -1.83 16.21
N ALA A 149 2.60 -0.81 15.98
CA ALA A 149 2.97 0.57 16.27
C ALA A 149 3.26 0.82 17.76
N SER A 150 4.36 1.52 18.02
CA SER A 150 4.56 2.20 19.30
C SER A 150 3.43 3.23 19.55
N PRO A 151 3.13 3.61 20.80
CA PRO A 151 2.09 4.61 21.10
C PRO A 151 2.19 5.90 20.27
N ASN A 152 3.40 6.40 20.00
CA ASN A 152 3.62 7.59 19.17
C ASN A 152 3.17 7.40 17.71
N LEU A 153 3.33 6.20 17.15
CA LEU A 153 2.91 5.88 15.78
C LEU A 153 1.39 5.70 15.70
N GLN A 154 0.75 5.21 16.77
CA GLN A 154 -0.71 5.16 16.89
C GLN A 154 -1.30 6.58 16.94
N VAL A 155 -0.70 7.49 17.71
CA VAL A 155 -1.13 8.91 17.72
C VAL A 155 -0.98 9.55 16.35
N VAL A 156 0.14 9.30 15.65
CA VAL A 156 0.32 9.81 14.29
C VAL A 156 -0.74 9.23 13.35
N ALA A 157 -1.05 7.93 13.47
CA ALA A 157 -2.11 7.30 12.69
C ALA A 157 -3.49 7.92 12.97
N ASP A 158 -3.83 8.17 14.24
CA ASP A 158 -5.08 8.84 14.63
C ASP A 158 -5.17 10.27 14.07
N VAL A 159 -4.07 11.01 14.10
CA VAL A 159 -3.99 12.37 13.52
C VAL A 159 -4.16 12.33 12.00
N LEU A 160 -3.52 11.37 11.32
CA LEU A 160 -3.61 11.21 9.87
C LEU A 160 -4.96 10.67 9.40
N ALA A 161 -5.64 9.87 10.22
CA ALA A 161 -7.00 9.42 9.96
C ALA A 161 -8.01 10.58 9.92
N GLY A 162 -7.64 11.73 10.49
CA GLY A 162 -8.53 12.87 10.69
C GLY A 162 -9.61 12.50 11.72
N SER A 163 -10.08 13.47 12.47
CA SER A 163 -11.25 13.30 13.34
C SER A 163 -12.53 13.12 12.49
N ALA A 164 -12.66 12.01 11.79
CA ALA A 164 -13.89 11.56 11.16
C ALA A 164 -14.62 10.61 12.12
N SER A 165 -15.15 11.15 13.21
CA SER A 165 -16.13 10.45 14.02
C SER A 165 -17.06 11.42 14.74
N SER A 166 -17.82 12.20 13.97
CA SER A 166 -19.20 12.56 14.36
C SER A 166 -20.25 11.94 13.43
N CYS A 167 -19.84 11.14 12.46
CA CYS A 167 -20.76 10.23 11.77
C CYS A 167 -20.42 8.84 12.27
N ASP A 168 -21.43 8.12 12.76
CA ASP A 168 -21.34 6.69 13.03
C ASP A 168 -20.54 6.03 11.91
N ALA A 169 -19.47 5.32 12.28
CA ALA A 169 -18.75 4.48 11.35
C ALA A 169 -19.82 3.62 10.64
N PRO A 170 -19.96 3.69 9.31
CA PRO A 170 -20.97 2.90 8.62
C PRO A 170 -20.74 1.45 9.03
N MET A 171 -21.81 0.72 9.39
CA MET A 171 -21.67 -0.69 9.71
C MET A 171 -21.07 -1.42 8.51
N VAL A 172 -19.77 -1.74 8.62
CA VAL A 172 -19.01 -2.44 7.59
C VAL A 172 -19.19 -3.93 7.83
N TYR A 173 -20.03 -4.56 7.01
CA TYR A 173 -20.14 -6.01 6.97
C TYR A 173 -18.96 -6.58 6.19
N VAL A 174 -18.10 -7.35 6.86
CA VAL A 174 -17.05 -8.14 6.19
C VAL A 174 -17.71 -9.28 5.44
N THR A 175 -17.93 -9.10 4.14
CA THR A 175 -18.42 -10.15 3.23
C THR A 175 -17.25 -10.66 2.38
N PRO A 176 -16.81 -11.92 2.53
CA PRO A 176 -15.74 -12.48 1.72
C PRO A 176 -16.28 -12.89 0.35
N ARG A 177 -16.28 -11.98 -0.61
CA ARG A 177 -16.46 -12.34 -2.03
C ARG A 177 -15.09 -12.54 -2.67
N HIS A 178 -14.77 -13.77 -3.04
CA HIS A 178 -13.69 -14.06 -3.98
C HIS A 178 -14.21 -13.90 -5.41
N THR A 179 -14.09 -12.70 -5.93
CA THR A 179 -13.78 -12.54 -7.36
C THR A 179 -12.33 -12.12 -7.42
N ILE A 180 -11.52 -12.74 -8.29
CA ILE A 180 -10.20 -12.23 -8.63
C ILE A 180 -10.38 -10.72 -8.86
N PRO A 181 -9.77 -9.84 -8.04
CA PRO A 181 -10.02 -8.43 -8.19
C PRO A 181 -9.38 -8.04 -9.50
N SER A 182 -10.22 -7.76 -10.49
CA SER A 182 -9.77 -7.11 -11.71
C SER A 182 -8.82 -5.98 -11.32
N ALA A 183 -7.68 -5.88 -12.00
CA ALA A 183 -6.81 -4.72 -11.85
C ALA A 183 -7.55 -3.40 -12.18
N GLN A 184 -8.67 -3.49 -12.92
CA GLN A 184 -9.55 -2.39 -13.24
C GLN A 184 -10.52 -2.11 -12.07
N GLY A 185 -10.56 -0.84 -11.65
CA GLY A 185 -11.43 -0.36 -10.57
C GLY A 185 -10.72 -0.04 -9.25
N LYS A 186 -9.45 -0.43 -9.08
CA LYS A 186 -8.62 -0.12 -7.90
C LYS A 186 -8.40 1.40 -7.80
N ARG A 187 -8.91 2.07 -6.76
CA ARG A 187 -8.79 3.52 -6.60
C ARG A 187 -7.71 3.86 -5.59
N LEU A 188 -6.63 4.50 -6.06
CA LEU A 188 -5.69 5.19 -5.19
C LEU A 188 -6.42 6.37 -4.54
N ARG A 189 -6.27 6.52 -3.22
CA ARG A 189 -6.75 7.68 -2.46
C ARG A 189 -5.63 8.72 -2.37
N ASP A 190 -5.98 9.88 -1.82
CA ASP A 190 -5.11 11.05 -1.81
C ASP A 190 -3.91 10.88 -0.87
N THR A 191 -4.01 9.98 0.11
CA THR A 191 -2.95 9.68 1.06
C THR A 191 -2.54 8.20 1.06
N LEU A 192 -1.32 7.93 1.54
CA LEU A 192 -0.82 6.59 1.84
C LEU A 192 -1.74 5.86 2.83
N TRP A 193 -2.20 6.57 3.87
CA TRP A 193 -3.05 6.03 4.93
C TRP A 193 -4.42 5.57 4.39
N ASP A 194 -5.17 6.46 3.73
CA ASP A 194 -6.50 6.14 3.20
C ASP A 194 -6.45 5.00 2.18
N THR A 195 -5.38 4.98 1.38
CA THR A 195 -5.15 3.91 0.41
C THR A 195 -4.85 2.59 1.12
N GLY A 196 -4.02 2.60 2.16
CA GLY A 196 -3.65 1.40 2.90
C GLY A 196 -4.83 0.82 3.67
N VAL A 197 -5.63 1.65 4.37
CA VAL A 197 -6.86 1.22 5.05
C VAL A 197 -7.82 0.56 4.07
N LEU A 198 -8.06 1.17 2.90
CA LEU A 198 -8.92 0.61 1.87
C LEU A 198 -8.43 -0.77 1.40
N VAL A 199 -7.13 -0.92 1.15
CA VAL A 199 -6.55 -2.17 0.65
C VAL A 199 -6.52 -3.25 1.74
N CYS A 200 -6.14 -2.91 2.97
CA CYS A 200 -6.20 -3.83 4.11
C CYS A 200 -7.63 -4.34 4.35
N ASN A 201 -8.62 -3.45 4.32
CA ASN A 201 -10.03 -3.83 4.48
C ASN A 201 -10.55 -4.70 3.31
N ALA A 202 -10.05 -4.47 2.09
CA ALA A 202 -10.48 -5.22 0.92
C ALA A 202 -9.79 -6.58 0.76
N PHE A 203 -8.57 -6.76 1.27
CA PHE A 203 -7.70 -7.91 0.94
C PHE A 203 -7.01 -8.60 2.13
N GLY A 204 -7.10 -8.08 3.35
CA GLY A 204 -6.37 -8.58 4.53
C GLY A 204 -6.93 -9.86 5.19
N GLY A 205 -7.91 -10.54 4.59
CA GLY A 205 -8.53 -11.73 5.16
C GLY A 205 -7.84 -13.03 4.75
N VAL A 206 -7.39 -13.83 5.72
CA VAL A 206 -7.04 -15.25 5.52
C VAL A 206 -8.30 -16.01 5.10
N ALA A 207 -8.19 -16.91 4.13
CA ALA A 207 -9.30 -17.64 3.53
C ALA A 207 -10.16 -18.37 4.58
N PRO A 208 -11.48 -18.10 4.69
CA PRO A 208 -12.36 -18.95 5.47
C PRO A 208 -12.74 -20.21 4.67
N THR A 209 -12.70 -21.38 5.33
CA THR A 209 -13.30 -22.62 4.82
C THR A 209 -14.80 -22.39 4.51
N PRO A 210 -15.39 -22.99 3.46
CA PRO A 210 -16.77 -22.74 3.03
C PRO A 210 -17.83 -22.82 4.15
N ALA A 211 -17.64 -23.73 5.12
CA ALA A 211 -18.50 -23.87 6.31
C ALA A 211 -18.55 -22.63 7.23
N LYS A 212 -17.60 -21.68 7.10
CA LYS A 212 -17.49 -20.50 7.98
C LYS A 212 -18.38 -19.33 7.56
N ALA A 213 -18.79 -19.23 6.29
CA ALA A 213 -19.60 -18.11 5.82
C ALA A 213 -20.95 -18.04 6.56
N GLU A 214 -21.58 -19.21 6.75
CA GLU A 214 -22.83 -19.34 7.50
C GLU A 214 -22.61 -19.13 9.01
N MET A 215 -21.47 -19.56 9.56
CA MET A 215 -21.15 -19.37 10.97
C MET A 215 -20.88 -17.91 11.33
N VAL A 216 -20.22 -17.14 10.45
CA VAL A 216 -19.99 -15.71 10.63
C VAL A 216 -21.31 -14.94 10.55
N ALA A 217 -22.19 -15.29 9.61
CA ALA A 217 -23.55 -14.74 9.54
C ALA A 217 -24.33 -15.04 10.84
N ALA A 218 -24.29 -16.28 11.32
CA ALA A 218 -24.93 -16.67 12.58
C ALA A 218 -24.38 -15.92 13.80
N LEU A 219 -23.05 -15.74 13.90
CA LEU A 219 -22.42 -14.95 14.96
C LEU A 219 -22.83 -13.48 14.89
N SER A 220 -22.99 -12.91 13.70
CA SER A 220 -23.48 -11.54 13.53
C SER A 220 -24.95 -11.37 13.99
N CYS A 221 -25.82 -12.36 13.70
CA CYS A 221 -27.18 -12.37 14.20
C CYS A 221 -27.25 -12.49 15.72
N ILE A 222 -26.30 -13.20 16.35
CA ILE A 222 -26.23 -13.31 17.82
C ILE A 222 -25.93 -11.95 18.47
N LEU A 223 -25.10 -11.10 17.86
CA LEU A 223 -24.82 -9.74 18.35
C LEU A 223 -26.06 -8.84 18.32
N TYR A 224 -26.98 -9.06 17.37
CA TYR A 224 -28.25 -8.34 17.34
C TYR A 224 -29.08 -8.60 18.61
N PHE A 225 -29.10 -9.84 19.09
CA PHE A 225 -29.87 -10.22 20.29
C PHE A 225 -29.13 -10.01 21.60
N ARG A 226 -27.79 -10.12 21.61
CA ARG A 226 -26.97 -10.09 22.83
C ARG A 226 -26.18 -8.79 23.02
N GLY A 227 -26.34 -7.84 22.11
CA GLY A 227 -25.66 -6.57 22.12
C GLY A 227 -24.31 -6.59 21.39
N PRO A 228 -23.78 -5.39 21.05
CA PRO A 228 -22.55 -5.25 20.28
C PRO A 228 -21.32 -5.73 21.06
N LEU A 229 -20.24 -6.02 20.33
CA LEU A 229 -18.94 -6.29 20.93
C LEU A 229 -18.44 -5.05 21.66
N VAL A 230 -18.16 -5.18 22.95
CA VAL A 230 -17.59 -4.09 23.74
C VAL A 230 -16.07 -4.16 23.64
N THR A 231 -15.45 -3.13 23.10
CA THR A 231 -14.00 -3.03 23.00
C THR A 231 -13.46 -2.12 24.10
N LYS A 232 -12.37 -2.54 24.76
CA LYS A 232 -11.69 -1.77 25.80
C LYS A 232 -10.19 -1.85 25.59
N TRP A 233 -9.58 -0.69 25.35
CA TRP A 233 -8.13 -0.55 25.30
C TRP A 233 -7.52 -0.68 26.70
N ARG A 234 -6.46 -1.50 26.83
CA ARG A 234 -5.61 -1.62 28.02
C ARG A 234 -4.15 -1.45 27.59
N GLY A 235 -3.65 -0.22 27.67
CA GLY A 235 -2.32 0.11 27.16
C GLY A 235 -2.21 -0.23 25.67
N ARG A 236 -1.25 -1.10 25.30
CA ARG A 236 -1.01 -1.55 23.91
C ARG A 236 -1.93 -2.68 23.44
N ARG A 237 -2.89 -3.14 24.24
CA ARG A 237 -3.76 -4.28 23.89
C ARG A 237 -5.21 -3.85 23.80
N LEU A 238 -5.87 -4.18 22.69
CA LEU A 238 -7.31 -4.08 22.55
C LEU A 238 -7.96 -5.32 23.14
N GLY A 239 -8.63 -5.18 24.28
CA GLY A 239 -9.50 -6.22 24.81
C GLY A 239 -10.85 -6.17 24.12
N VAL A 240 -11.21 -7.20 23.38
CA VAL A 240 -12.57 -7.35 22.81
C VAL A 240 -13.36 -8.26 23.73
N ASN A 241 -14.45 -7.74 24.31
CA ASN A 241 -15.36 -8.56 25.09
C ASN A 241 -16.26 -9.37 24.14
N THR A 242 -15.89 -10.63 23.95
CA THR A 242 -16.62 -11.59 23.10
C THR A 242 -17.70 -12.36 23.86
N HIS A 243 -18.04 -11.99 25.10
CA HIS A 243 -19.04 -12.70 25.92
C HIS A 243 -20.40 -12.82 25.21
N GLY A 244 -20.81 -11.78 24.46
CA GLY A 244 -22.03 -11.81 23.65
C GLY A 244 -22.03 -12.88 22.54
N LEU A 245 -20.85 -13.28 22.07
CA LEU A 245 -20.67 -14.32 21.05
C LEU A 245 -20.49 -15.73 21.62
N GLN A 246 -20.34 -15.88 22.95
CA GLN A 246 -20.13 -17.19 23.56
C GLN A 246 -21.33 -18.12 23.33
N GLY A 247 -21.05 -19.32 22.83
CA GLY A 247 -22.08 -20.27 22.43
C GLY A 247 -21.51 -21.46 21.65
N SER A 248 -22.39 -22.35 21.20
CA SER A 248 -22.03 -23.51 20.38
C SER A 248 -21.41 -23.10 19.04
N VAL A 249 -21.96 -22.05 18.39
CA VAL A 249 -21.47 -21.54 17.10
C VAL A 249 -20.06 -20.95 17.22
N CYS A 250 -19.79 -20.16 18.26
CA CYS A 250 -18.46 -19.59 18.50
C CYS A 250 -17.43 -20.68 18.84
N ARG A 251 -17.80 -21.67 19.67
CA ARG A 251 -16.94 -22.82 19.97
C ARG A 251 -16.60 -23.64 18.73
N MET A 252 -17.58 -23.88 17.85
CA MET A 252 -17.36 -24.58 16.59
C MET A 252 -16.45 -23.77 15.66
N TYR A 253 -16.68 -22.45 15.54
CA TYR A 253 -15.84 -21.56 14.75
C TYR A 253 -14.38 -21.57 15.23
N THR A 254 -14.14 -21.40 16.54
CA THR A 254 -12.80 -21.40 17.13
C THR A 254 -12.12 -22.77 17.00
N SER A 255 -12.88 -23.87 17.12
CA SER A 255 -12.35 -25.22 16.92
C SER A 255 -11.87 -25.42 15.47
N VAL A 256 -12.67 -25.01 14.49
CA VAL A 256 -12.32 -25.12 13.06
C VAL A 256 -11.13 -24.21 12.71
N GLU A 257 -11.08 -22.99 13.25
CA GLU A 257 -9.93 -22.09 13.17
C GLU A 257 -8.67 -22.74 13.74
N SER A 258 -8.76 -23.31 14.94
CA SER A 258 -7.60 -23.91 15.61
C SER A 258 -7.06 -25.15 14.89
N ALA A 259 -7.95 -25.92 14.25
CA ALA A 259 -7.57 -27.07 13.44
C ALA A 259 -6.88 -26.67 12.13
N ALA A 260 -7.23 -25.52 11.55
CA ALA A 260 -6.66 -25.05 10.30
C ALA A 260 -5.38 -24.22 10.47
N TYR A 261 -5.27 -23.46 11.56
CA TYR A 261 -4.23 -22.43 11.73
C TYR A 261 -3.46 -22.52 13.06
N GLY A 262 -3.71 -23.55 13.87
CA GLY A 262 -3.09 -23.73 15.19
C GLY A 262 -3.82 -23.01 16.31
N HIS A 263 -3.45 -23.31 17.56
CA HIS A 263 -4.12 -22.72 18.73
C HIS A 263 -3.82 -21.23 18.86
N PHE A 264 -4.88 -20.43 18.96
CA PHE A 264 -4.78 -19.00 19.26
C PHE A 264 -4.50 -18.81 20.75
N CYS A 265 -3.68 -17.82 21.09
CA CYS A 265 -3.40 -17.48 22.48
C CYS A 265 -4.70 -17.09 23.19
N SER A 266 -5.05 -17.82 24.23
CA SER A 266 -6.16 -17.55 25.17
C SER A 266 -5.81 -16.44 26.14
#